data_AF-A0A021XCV9-F1
#
_entry.id   AF-A0A021XCV9-F1
#
_cell.length_a   1.000
_cell.length_b   1.000
_cell.length_c   1.000
_cell.angle_alpha   90.00
_cell.angle_beta   90.00
_cell.angle_gamma   90.00
#
_symmetry.space_group_name_H-M   'P 1'
#
loop_
_entity.id
_entity.type
_entity.pdbx_description
1 polymer ?
#
loop_
_entity_poly.entity_id
_entity_poly.type
_entity_poly.pdbx_seq_one_letter_code
_entity_poly.pdbx_strand_id
1 'polypeptide(L)' 'MIETESFIDYFRTRHGWKCRPGSAIFKDLASFATEQAETAHGIEDLYVLFCVAHGMAVKPSPPERRE' A
#
# COMPACT_ATOMS: atom_id res chain seq x y z
N MET A 1 10.84 -10.05 -1.46
CA MET A 1 9.76 -9.90 -2.44
C MET A 1 8.53 -9.47 -1.67
N ILE A 2 7.86 -8.41 -2.11
CA ILE A 2 6.64 -7.91 -1.47
C ILE A 2 5.45 -8.68 -2.05
N GLU A 3 4.64 -9.30 -1.18
CA GLU A 3 3.40 -9.93 -1.62
C GLU A 3 2.31 -8.87 -1.81
N THR A 4 1.52 -9.01 -2.89
CA THR A 4 0.40 -8.12 -3.20
C THR A 4 -0.58 -8.00 -2.03
N GLU A 5 -0.87 -9.10 -1.35
CA GLU A 5 -1.76 -9.10 -0.19
C GLU A 5 -1.17 -8.30 0.98
N SER A 6 0.13 -8.42 1.23
CA SER A 6 0.83 -7.65 2.27
C SER A 6 0.76 -6.14 1.97
N PHE A 7 1.00 -5.74 0.73
CA PHE A 7 0.92 -4.33 0.33
C PHE A 7 -0.49 -3.76 0.47
N ILE A 8 -1.50 -4.52 0.02
CA ILE A 8 -2.90 -4.11 0.14
C ILE A 8 -3.29 -4.01 1.62
N ASP A 9 -2.91 -4.95 2.46
CA ASP A 9 -3.19 -4.90 3.89
C ASP A 9 -2.52 -3.68 4.56
N TYR A 10 -1.25 -3.43 4.22
CA TYR A 10 -0.53 -2.24 4.68
C TYR A 10 -1.24 -0.94 4.27
N PHE A 11 -1.70 -0.84 3.02
CA PHE A 11 -2.49 0.32 2.58
C PHE A 11 -3.81 0.45 3.34
N ARG A 12 -4.50 -0.67 3.61
CA ARG A 12 -5.78 -0.69 4.33
C ARG A 12 -5.63 -0.24 5.78
N THR A 13 -4.60 -0.69 6.48
CA THR A 13 -4.32 -0.27 7.86
C THR A 13 -4.00 1.23 7.95
N ARG A 14 -3.35 1.79 6.93
CA ARG A 14 -3.04 3.23 6.83
C ARG A 14 -4.25 4.10 6.54
N HIS A 15 -5.00 3.76 5.48
CA HIS A 15 -6.09 4.62 4.99
C HIS A 15 -7.44 4.31 5.64
N GLY A 16 -7.59 3.13 6.26
CA GLY A 16 -8.87 2.62 6.75
C GLY A 16 -9.80 2.19 5.62
N TRP A 17 -9.27 2.01 4.40
CA TRP A 17 -10.07 1.69 3.23
C TRP A 17 -10.40 0.20 3.20
N LYS A 18 -11.60 -0.15 2.72
CA LYS A 18 -11.99 -1.57 2.62
C LYS A 18 -11.30 -2.30 1.47
N CYS A 19 -10.72 -1.58 0.49
CA CYS A 19 -10.05 -2.11 -0.71
C CYS A 19 -10.66 -3.44 -1.19
N ARG A 20 -11.98 -3.46 -1.44
CA ARG A 20 -12.67 -4.73 -1.72
C ARG A 20 -12.16 -5.31 -3.05
N PRO A 21 -12.03 -6.65 -3.17
CA PRO A 21 -11.72 -7.29 -4.44
C PRO A 21 -12.65 -6.80 -5.56
N GLY A 22 -12.08 -6.38 -6.68
CA GLY A 22 -12.82 -5.83 -7.82
C GLY A 22 -13.02 -4.31 -7.83
N SER A 23 -12.75 -3.61 -6.72
CA SER A 23 -12.73 -2.14 -6.68
C SER A 23 -11.60 -1.59 -7.55
N ALA A 24 -11.75 -0.39 -8.11
CA ALA A 24 -10.70 0.27 -8.88
C ALA A 24 -9.38 0.34 -8.09
N ILE A 25 -9.44 0.80 -6.84
CA ILE A 25 -8.26 0.89 -5.95
C ILE A 25 -7.61 -0.47 -5.69
N PHE A 26 -8.37 -1.56 -5.59
CA PHE A 26 -7.80 -2.89 -5.36
C PHE A 26 -7.03 -3.37 -6.59
N LYS A 27 -7.60 -3.15 -7.79
CA LYS A 27 -6.93 -3.49 -9.05
C LYS A 27 -5.64 -2.69 -9.22
N ASP A 28 -5.67 -1.41 -8.87
CA ASP A 28 -4.51 -0.53 -8.91
C ASP A 28 -3.41 -0.96 -7.95
N LEU A 29 -3.76 -1.17 -6.67
CA LEU A 29 -2.82 -1.68 -5.66
C LEU A 29 -2.23 -3.03 -6.08
N ALA A 30 -3.04 -3.92 -6.65
CA ALA A 30 -2.60 -5.23 -7.11
C ALA A 30 -1.67 -5.17 -8.33
N SER A 31 -1.97 -4.31 -9.30
CA SER A 31 -1.09 -4.06 -10.44
C SER A 31 0.23 -3.50 -9.96
N PHE A 32 0.19 -2.44 -9.16
CA PHE A 32 1.38 -1.77 -8.64
C PHE A 32 2.26 -2.73 -7.83
N ALA A 33 1.68 -3.52 -6.93
CA ALA A 33 2.45 -4.50 -6.17
C ALA A 33 3.07 -5.59 -7.04
N THR A 34 2.39 -6.02 -8.10
CA THR A 34 2.91 -7.02 -9.05
C THR A 34 4.09 -6.45 -9.84
N GLU A 35 3.96 -5.22 -10.34
CA GLU A 35 5.02 -4.50 -11.07
C GLU A 35 6.25 -4.23 -10.18
N GLN A 36 6.02 -4.06 -8.88
CA GLN A 36 7.05 -3.78 -7.89
C GLN A 36 7.54 -5.02 -7.13
N ALA A 37 7.02 -6.21 -7.43
CA ALA A 37 7.36 -7.45 -6.71
C ALA A 37 8.84 -7.81 -6.81
N GLU A 38 9.48 -7.41 -7.93
CA GLU A 38 10.89 -7.66 -8.24
C GLU A 38 11.81 -6.51 -7.80
N THR A 39 11.26 -5.40 -7.28
CA THR A 39 12.09 -4.26 -6.87
C THR A 39 12.60 -4.42 -5.43
N ALA A 40 13.74 -3.79 -5.14
CA ALA A 40 14.37 -3.85 -3.82
C ALA A 40 13.72 -2.92 -2.78
N HIS A 41 12.59 -2.29 -3.12
CA HIS A 41 11.89 -1.34 -2.26
C HIS A 41 11.13 -2.06 -1.13
N GLY A 42 11.17 -1.46 0.06
CA GLY A 42 10.35 -1.91 1.19
C GLY A 42 8.87 -1.54 1.01
N ILE A 43 7.99 -2.19 1.76
CA ILE A 43 6.54 -1.97 1.69
C ILE A 43 6.13 -0.51 1.95
N GLU A 44 6.86 0.17 2.82
CA GLU A 44 6.64 1.57 3.16
C GLU A 44 6.99 2.51 1.99
N ASP A 45 8.08 2.19 1.29
CA ASP A 45 8.56 2.96 0.15
C ASP A 45 7.59 2.81 -1.04
N LEU A 46 7.13 1.58 -1.29
CA LEU A 46 6.06 1.29 -2.26
C LEU A 46 4.76 2.02 -1.91
N TYR A 47 4.42 2.11 -0.62
CA TYR A 47 3.23 2.82 -0.17
C TYR A 47 3.32 4.33 -0.47
N VAL A 48 4.48 4.94 -0.18
CA VAL A 48 4.72 6.36 -0.48
C VAL A 48 4.67 6.59 -1.99
N LEU A 49 5.35 5.75 -2.78
CA LEU A 49 5.34 5.83 -4.25
C LEU A 49 3.93 5.76 -4.81
N PHE A 50 3.14 4.78 -4.38
CA PHE A 50 1.74 4.63 -4.80
C PHE A 50 0.90 5.85 -4.41
N CYS A 51 1.05 6.35 -3.19
CA CYS A 51 0.32 7.56 -2.77
C CYS A 51 0.69 8.77 -3.62
N VAL A 52 1.98 8.99 -3.90
CA VAL A 52 2.45 10.12 -4.73
C VAL A 52 1.94 9.99 -6.17
N ALA A 53 2.04 8.80 -6.77
CA ALA A 53 1.60 8.54 -8.14
C ALA A 53 0.10 8.80 -8.33
N HIS A 54 -0.72 8.50 -7.32
CA HIS A 54 -2.17 8.69 -7.34
C HIS A 54 -2.64 10.01 -6.72
N GLY A 55 -1.73 10.89 -6.32
CA GLY A 55 -2.07 12.17 -5.68
C GLY A 55 -2.77 12.02 -4.32
N MET A 56 -2.54 10.90 -3.63
CA MET A 56 -3.11 10.61 -2.31
C MET A 56 -2.23 11.12 -1.18
N ALA A 57 -2.86 11.47 -0.06
CA ALA A 57 -2.14 11.87 1.14
C ALA A 57 -1.43 10.65 1.78
N VAL A 58 -0.11 10.74 1.90
CA VAL A 58 0.71 9.78 2.66
C VAL A 58 0.37 9.92 4.14
N LYS A 59 -0.20 8.88 4.75
CA LYS A 59 -0.49 8.84 6.18
C LYS A 59 0.70 8.25 6.93
N PRO A 60 1.23 8.93 7.95
CA PRO A 60 2.31 8.38 8.76
C PRO A 60 1.87 7.10 9.49
N SER A 61 2.85 6.27 9.87
CA SER A 61 2.74 5.27 10.94
C SER A 61 1.81 5.75 12.05
N PRO A 62 0.71 5.04 12.40
CA PRO A 62 0.09 5.31 13.68
C PRO A 62 1.23 5.22 14.69
N PRO A 63 1.34 6.18 15.62
CA PRO A 63 2.39 6.14 16.61
C PRO A 63 2.31 4.76 17.26
N GLU A 64 3.41 4.00 17.13
CA GLU A 64 3.59 2.74 17.83
C GLU A 64 3.21 3.04 19.28
N ARG A 65 2.09 2.47 19.73
CA ARG A 65 1.59 2.75 21.07
C ARG A 65 2.64 2.10 21.99
N ARG A 66 3.59 2.89 22.46
CA ARG A 66 4.48 2.53 23.57
C ARG A 66 3.56 2.16 24.73
N GLU A 67 3.41 0.86 24.95
CA GLU A 67 2.85 0.30 26.18
C GLU A 67 3.86 0.46 27.31
#